data_AF-A0A7S1CXE3-F1
#
_entry.id   AF-A0A7S1CXE3-F1
#
_cell.length_a   1.000
_cell.length_b   1.000
_cell.length_c   1.000
_cell.angle_alpha   90.00
_cell.angle_beta   90.00
_cell.angle_gamma   90.00
#
_symmetry.space_group_name_H-M   'P 1'
#
loop_
_entity.id
_entity.type
_entity.pdbx_description
1 polymer ?
#
loop_
_entity_poly.entity_id
_entity_poly.type
_entity_poly.pdbx_seq_one_letter_code
_entity_poly.pdbx_strand_id
1 'polypeptide(L)'
;MAAEGQDVEVGGDPGGPDAPGSKPPLRPVAETTFMERIAGFIAGAAVATALAAIVIERSAIVSIAGVLSMILGPYLYYQQTRLTDIAALKETHAAVEAEVNRLHQENERLGTSIDNLTNTVDKLEDVENALDTITQTQGKNVATFADQVEQNKKILAQMKQNLKGTVMQNLLSVIMASDADQDNIVDPEEIDTLLRRIKGIGGIEVHEDRFRQTFSGGNVSSLMSVVSNLLRTDVPEEEQIFVLVD
;
A
#
# COMPACT_ATOMS: atom_id res chain seq x y z
N MET A 1 10.82 10.69 38.20
CA MET A 1 9.60 10.60 37.36
C MET A 1 9.94 9.69 36.21
N ALA A 2 9.53 8.43 36.33
CA ALA A 2 9.85 7.34 35.40
C ALA A 2 8.77 7.30 34.32
N ALA A 3 9.19 7.11 33.07
CA ALA A 3 8.30 6.95 31.92
C ALA A 3 7.77 5.51 31.89
N GLU A 4 6.45 5.39 31.95
CA GLU A 4 5.69 4.15 31.85
C GLU A 4 5.45 3.87 30.36
N GLY A 5 6.00 2.77 29.86
CA GLY A 5 5.81 2.31 28.48
C GLY A 5 4.43 1.69 28.31
N GLN A 6 3.67 2.17 27.34
CA GLN A 6 2.44 1.53 26.89
C GLN A 6 2.78 0.35 25.97
N ASP A 7 2.53 -0.86 26.46
CA ASP A 7 2.57 -2.09 25.67
C ASP A 7 1.37 -2.12 24.71
N VAL A 8 1.69 -2.20 23.41
CA VAL A 8 0.70 -2.43 22.34
C VAL A 8 0.37 -3.92 22.33
N GLU A 9 -0.86 -4.24 22.73
CA GLU A 9 -1.43 -5.57 22.69
C GLU A 9 -1.66 -5.99 21.22
N VAL A 10 -0.74 -6.80 20.68
CA VAL A 10 -0.85 -7.38 19.34
C VAL A 10 -1.87 -8.52 19.39
N GLY A 11 -3.04 -8.28 18.79
CA GLY A 11 -4.11 -9.26 18.63
C GLY A 11 -3.62 -10.56 18.00
N GLY A 12 -3.81 -11.65 18.74
CA GLY A 12 -3.51 -13.00 18.28
C GLY A 12 -4.40 -13.42 17.12
N ASP A 13 -3.74 -13.78 16.02
CA ASP A 13 -4.28 -14.43 14.84
C ASP A 13 -4.85 -15.82 15.17
N PRO A 14 -6.16 -16.09 14.97
CA PRO A 14 -6.73 -17.42 15.12
C PRO A 14 -6.76 -18.11 13.75
N GLY A 15 -5.60 -18.50 13.21
CA GLY A 15 -5.60 -19.02 11.83
C GLY A 15 -4.37 -19.76 11.33
N GLY A 16 -3.41 -20.12 12.20
CA GLY A 16 -2.25 -20.92 11.80
C GLY A 16 -2.63 -22.35 11.38
N PRO A 17 -2.02 -22.91 10.32
CA PRO A 17 -2.37 -24.21 9.79
C PRO A 17 -2.00 -25.32 10.78
N ASP A 18 -3.00 -26.07 11.24
CA ASP A 18 -2.80 -27.28 12.00
C ASP A 18 -1.85 -28.20 11.23
N ALA A 19 -0.69 -28.48 11.84
CA ALA A 19 0.29 -29.42 11.32
C ALA A 19 -0.40 -30.73 10.92
N PRO A 20 -0.06 -31.35 9.77
CA PRO A 20 -0.70 -32.58 9.33
C PRO A 20 -0.40 -33.67 10.36
N GLY A 21 -1.39 -33.92 11.22
CA GLY A 21 -1.36 -34.98 12.20
C GLY A 21 -1.08 -36.29 11.48
N SER A 22 0.10 -36.85 11.76
CA SER A 22 0.51 -38.18 11.35
C SER A 22 -0.47 -39.19 11.95
N LYS A 23 -1.53 -39.51 11.18
CA LYS A 23 -2.44 -40.60 11.55
C LYS A 23 -1.61 -41.89 11.60
N PRO A 24 -1.80 -42.72 12.64
CA PRO A 24 -1.04 -43.94 12.81
C PRO A 24 -1.24 -44.87 11.62
N PRO A 25 -0.21 -45.65 11.24
CA PRO A 25 -0.27 -46.55 10.10
C PRO A 25 -1.48 -47.49 10.21
N LEU A 26 -2.11 -47.73 9.06
CA LEU A 26 -3.27 -48.62 8.92
C LEU A 26 -3.04 -49.90 9.72
N ARG A 27 -3.91 -50.15 10.70
CA ARG A 27 -3.82 -51.34 11.55
C ARG A 27 -3.92 -52.56 10.63
N PRO A 28 -3.01 -53.54 10.76
CA PRO A 28 -3.11 -54.77 9.99
C PRO A 28 -4.46 -55.41 10.31
N VAL A 29 -5.21 -55.76 9.27
CA VAL A 29 -6.48 -56.49 9.38
C VAL A 29 -6.20 -57.71 10.25
N ALA A 30 -6.90 -57.82 11.38
CA ALA A 30 -6.67 -58.90 12.33
C ALA A 30 -6.86 -60.24 11.61
N GLU A 31 -5.76 -60.96 11.38
CA GLU A 31 -5.69 -62.17 10.54
C GLU A 31 -6.53 -63.35 11.05
N THR A 32 -7.23 -63.22 12.18
CA THR A 32 -8.29 -64.14 12.58
C THR A 32 -9.38 -63.39 13.33
N THR A 33 -10.56 -63.27 12.73
CA THR A 33 -11.72 -62.64 13.40
C THR A 33 -12.21 -63.57 14.52
N PHE A 34 -12.72 -63.04 15.63
CA PHE A 34 -13.24 -63.84 16.76
C PHE A 34 -14.25 -64.93 16.32
N MET A 35 -15.07 -64.60 15.32
CA MET A 35 -16.00 -65.52 14.66
C MET A 35 -15.31 -66.69 13.96
N GLU A 36 -14.15 -66.48 13.34
CA GLU A 36 -13.38 -67.52 12.65
C GLU A 36 -12.75 -68.51 13.63
N ARG A 37 -12.29 -68.02 14.79
CA ARG A 37 -11.80 -68.88 15.88
C ARG A 37 -12.91 -69.76 16.46
N ILE A 38 -14.10 -69.19 16.64
CA ILE A 38 -15.28 -69.94 17.09
C ILE A 38 -15.68 -70.98 16.04
N ALA A 39 -15.72 -70.60 14.77
CA ALA A 39 -16.05 -71.52 13.67
C ALA A 39 -15.05 -72.67 13.55
N GLY A 40 -13.74 -72.38 13.66
CA GLY A 40 -12.69 -73.39 13.69
C GLY A 40 -12.79 -74.33 14.89
N PHE A 41 -13.13 -73.80 16.07
CA PHE A 41 -13.36 -74.61 17.27
C PHE A 41 -14.59 -75.52 17.11
N ILE A 42 -15.71 -74.99 16.61
CA ILE A 42 -16.94 -75.76 16.36
C ILE A 42 -16.67 -76.85 15.31
N ALA A 43 -15.97 -76.53 14.22
CA ALA A 43 -15.60 -77.50 13.20
C ALA A 43 -14.70 -78.62 13.78
N GLY A 44 -13.68 -78.25 14.56
CA GLY A 44 -12.81 -79.22 15.23
C GLY A 44 -13.56 -80.12 16.21
N ALA A 45 -14.45 -79.54 17.04
CA ALA A 45 -15.28 -80.28 17.97
C ALA A 45 -16.27 -81.21 17.25
N ALA A 46 -16.85 -80.77 16.13
CA ALA A 46 -17.76 -81.58 15.32
C ALA A 46 -17.03 -82.78 14.69
N VAL A 47 -15.82 -82.58 14.16
CA VAL A 47 -14.99 -83.66 13.59
C VAL A 47 -14.58 -84.65 14.69
N ALA A 48 -14.13 -84.17 15.85
CA ALA A 48 -13.77 -85.03 16.98
C ALA A 48 -14.95 -85.85 17.50
N THR A 49 -16.13 -85.22 17.62
CA THR A 49 -17.36 -85.87 18.06
C THR A 49 -17.83 -86.91 17.03
N ALA A 50 -17.77 -86.60 15.74
CA ALA A 50 -18.10 -87.54 14.67
C ALA A 50 -17.17 -88.77 14.67
N LEU A 51 -15.87 -88.57 14.86
CA LEU A 51 -14.91 -89.68 15.00
C LEU A 51 -15.21 -90.55 16.22
N ALA A 52 -15.49 -89.93 17.37
CA ALA A 52 -15.85 -90.66 18.59
C ALA A 52 -17.14 -91.48 18.41
N ALA A 53 -18.16 -90.90 17.75
CA ALA A 53 -19.42 -91.57 17.47
C ALA A 53 -19.24 -92.79 16.54
N ILE A 54 -18.41 -92.68 15.49
CA ILE A 54 -18.12 -93.79 14.57
C ILE A 54 -17.42 -94.95 15.28
N VAL A 55 -16.55 -94.66 16.25
CA VAL A 55 -15.81 -95.68 17.00
C VAL A 55 -16.71 -96.42 18.00
N ILE A 56 -17.60 -95.68 18.67
CA ILE A 56 -18.49 -96.21 19.72
C ILE A 56 -19.70 -96.94 19.11
N GLU A 57 -20.31 -96.37 18.07
CA GLU A 57 -21.56 -96.83 17.50
C GLU A 57 -21.37 -97.30 16.06
N ARG A 58 -21.32 -98.63 15.85
CA ARG A 58 -21.09 -99.27 14.54
C ARG A 58 -22.35 -99.29 13.66
N SER A 59 -23.14 -98.22 13.68
CA SER A 59 -24.35 -98.09 12.85
C SER A 59 -24.01 -97.42 11.51
N ALA A 60 -24.50 -97.99 10.41
CA ALA A 60 -24.25 -97.47 9.06
C ALA A 60 -24.74 -96.02 8.88
N ILE A 61 -25.82 -95.63 9.58
CA ILE A 61 -26.40 -94.29 9.52
C ILE A 61 -25.45 -93.26 10.17
N VAL A 62 -24.83 -93.61 11.29
CA VAL A 62 -23.90 -92.74 12.04
C VAL A 62 -22.62 -92.50 11.23
N SER A 63 -22.12 -93.52 10.54
CA SER A 63 -20.96 -93.39 9.65
C SER A 63 -21.20 -92.44 8.48
N ILE A 64 -22.37 -92.51 7.84
CA ILE A 64 -22.71 -91.64 6.70
C ILE A 64 -22.88 -90.19 7.17
N ALA A 65 -23.56 -89.98 8.31
CA ALA A 65 -23.73 -88.65 8.89
C ALA A 65 -22.38 -88.03 9.30
N GLY A 66 -21.49 -88.82 9.91
CA GLY A 66 -20.16 -88.36 10.32
C GLY A 66 -19.28 -87.91 9.14
N VAL A 67 -19.28 -88.67 8.04
CA VAL A 67 -18.52 -88.32 6.82
C VAL A 67 -19.08 -87.04 6.18
N LEU A 68 -20.41 -86.88 6.14
CA LEU A 68 -21.03 -85.66 5.60
C LEU A 68 -20.67 -84.41 6.43
N SER A 69 -20.70 -84.53 7.76
CA SER A 69 -20.32 -83.45 8.67
C SER A 69 -18.85 -83.06 8.55
N MET A 70 -17.95 -84.02 8.28
CA MET A 70 -16.53 -83.74 8.02
C MET A 70 -16.27 -82.92 6.76
N ILE A 71 -17.15 -82.96 5.75
CA ILE A 71 -17.00 -82.17 4.52
C ILE A 71 -17.66 -80.79 4.68
N LEU A 72 -18.82 -80.74 5.32
CA LEU A 72 -19.56 -79.50 5.52
C LEU A 72 -18.84 -78.53 6.47
N GLY A 73 -18.17 -79.04 7.51
CA GLY A 73 -17.42 -78.19 8.45
C GLY A 73 -16.35 -77.32 7.78
N PRO A 74 -15.37 -77.91 7.05
CA PRO A 74 -14.37 -77.16 6.30
C PRO A 74 -14.96 -76.25 5.21
N TYR A 75 -16.04 -76.67 4.56
CA TYR A 75 -16.69 -75.87 3.52
C TYR A 75 -17.35 -74.61 4.09
N LEU A 76 -18.07 -74.73 5.22
CA LEU A 76 -18.66 -73.59 5.92
C LEU A 76 -17.58 -72.64 6.47
N TYR A 77 -16.49 -73.18 6.99
CA TYR A 77 -15.33 -72.39 7.40
C TYR A 77 -14.76 -71.57 6.23
N TYR A 78 -14.52 -72.20 5.07
CA TYR A 78 -14.02 -71.52 3.88
C TYR A 78 -14.96 -70.41 3.37
N GLN A 79 -16.28 -70.66 3.39
CA GLN A 79 -17.27 -69.63 3.02
C GLN A 79 -17.25 -68.44 3.98
N GLN A 80 -17.12 -68.70 5.29
CA GLN A 80 -17.10 -67.66 6.30
C GLN A 80 -15.86 -66.77 6.20
N THR A 81 -14.68 -67.34 5.90
CA THR A 81 -13.46 -66.56 5.64
C THR A 81 -13.65 -65.64 4.44
N ARG A 82 -14.20 -66.13 3.32
CA ARG A 82 -14.47 -65.30 2.13
C ARG A 82 -15.46 -64.16 2.37
N LEU A 83 -16.50 -64.38 3.18
CA LEU A 83 -17.45 -63.32 3.54
C LEU A 83 -16.77 -62.24 4.40
N THR A 84 -15.86 -62.64 5.27
CA THR A 84 -15.08 -61.73 6.11
C THR A 84 -14.12 -60.88 5.26
N ASP A 85 -13.44 -61.50 4.30
CA ASP A 85 -12.55 -60.78 3.37
C ASP A 85 -13.31 -59.75 2.53
N ILE A 86 -14.51 -60.09 2.06
CA ILE A 86 -15.37 -59.17 1.30
C ILE A 86 -15.84 -58.00 2.17
N ALA A 87 -16.19 -58.26 3.44
CA ALA A 87 -16.59 -57.22 4.38
C ALA A 87 -15.42 -56.26 4.66
N ALA A 88 -14.22 -56.80 4.91
CA ALA A 88 -13.01 -56.00 5.06
C ALA A 88 -12.69 -55.19 3.81
N LEU A 89 -12.80 -55.79 2.61
CA LEU A 89 -12.57 -55.09 1.35
C LEU A 89 -13.55 -53.92 1.16
N LYS A 90 -14.83 -54.11 1.49
CA LYS A 90 -15.83 -53.03 1.43
C LYS A 90 -15.51 -51.89 2.40
N GLU A 91 -15.08 -52.22 3.62
CA GLU A 91 -14.65 -51.21 4.59
C GLU A 91 -13.43 -50.44 4.10
N THR A 92 -12.43 -51.12 3.52
CA THR A 92 -11.27 -50.46 2.93
C THR A 92 -11.64 -49.58 1.74
N HIS A 93 -12.57 -50.02 0.87
CA HIS A 93 -13.05 -49.22 -0.24
C HIS A 93 -13.77 -47.96 0.24
N ALA A 94 -14.65 -48.08 1.25
CA ALA A 94 -15.33 -46.94 1.83
C ALA A 94 -14.34 -45.95 2.48
N ALA A 95 -13.30 -46.46 3.15
CA ALA A 95 -12.25 -45.63 3.73
C ALA A 95 -11.42 -44.90 2.65
N VAL A 96 -11.08 -45.58 1.56
CA VAL A 96 -10.36 -44.99 0.42
C VAL A 96 -11.23 -43.93 -0.27
N GLU A 97 -12.52 -44.20 -0.48
CA GLU A 97 -13.46 -43.25 -1.07
C GLU A 97 -13.62 -42.00 -0.20
N ALA A 98 -13.69 -42.16 1.12
CA ALA A 98 -13.70 -41.04 2.06
C ALA A 98 -12.41 -40.21 1.97
N GLU A 99 -11.26 -40.86 1.83
CA GLU A 99 -9.97 -40.17 1.73
C GLU A 99 -9.82 -39.44 0.38
N VAL A 100 -10.30 -40.03 -0.72
CA VAL A 100 -10.34 -39.37 -2.04
C VAL A 100 -11.25 -38.14 -2.00
N ASN A 101 -12.44 -38.26 -1.39
CA ASN A 101 -13.34 -37.12 -1.24
C ASN A 101 -12.73 -36.01 -0.37
N ARG A 102 -11.99 -36.37 0.69
CA ARG A 102 -11.25 -35.42 1.52
C ARG A 102 -10.17 -34.69 0.73
N LEU A 103 -9.34 -35.44 -0.02
CA LEU A 103 -8.30 -34.86 -0.87
C LEU A 103 -8.88 -33.98 -1.97
N HIS A 104 -10.04 -34.34 -2.53
CA HIS A 104 -10.73 -33.53 -3.51
C HIS A 104 -11.17 -32.17 -2.92
N GLN A 105 -11.78 -32.18 -1.73
CA GLN A 105 -12.14 -30.96 -1.00
C GLN A 105 -10.92 -30.11 -0.64
N GLU A 106 -9.81 -30.74 -0.22
CA GLU A 106 -8.56 -30.04 0.06
C GLU A 106 -7.99 -29.39 -1.21
N ASN A 107 -8.09 -30.06 -2.37
CA ASN A 107 -7.66 -29.54 -3.66
C ASN A 107 -8.53 -28.34 -4.12
N GLU A 108 -9.86 -28.44 -4.00
CA GLU A 108 -10.77 -27.31 -4.28
C GLU A 108 -10.48 -26.09 -3.40
N ARG A 109 -10.24 -26.32 -2.09
CA ARG A 109 -9.85 -25.25 -1.16
C ARG A 109 -8.52 -24.60 -1.54
N LEU A 110 -7.54 -25.40 -1.98
CA LEU A 110 -6.26 -24.91 -2.44
C LEU A 110 -6.40 -24.09 -3.73
N GLY A 111 -7.23 -24.56 -4.67
CA GLY A 111 -7.57 -23.82 -5.90
C GLY A 111 -8.18 -22.46 -5.59
N THR A 112 -9.14 -22.40 -4.66
CA THR A 112 -9.73 -21.13 -4.20
C THR A 112 -8.68 -20.20 -3.59
N SER A 113 -7.70 -20.75 -2.88
CA SER A 113 -6.61 -19.96 -2.29
C SER A 113 -5.67 -19.39 -3.36
N ILE A 114 -5.37 -20.16 -4.40
CA ILE A 114 -4.60 -19.70 -5.57
C ILE A 114 -5.35 -18.59 -6.31
N ASP A 115 -6.66 -18.71 -6.49
CA ASP A 115 -7.47 -17.66 -7.13
C ASP A 115 -7.45 -16.36 -6.31
N ASN A 116 -7.55 -16.46 -4.98
CA ASN A 116 -7.45 -15.30 -4.09
C ASN A 116 -6.04 -14.65 -4.14
N LEU A 117 -4.99 -15.46 -4.21
CA LEU A 117 -3.62 -14.95 -4.38
C LEU A 117 -3.45 -14.25 -5.72
N THR A 118 -3.94 -14.84 -6.81
CA THR A 118 -3.92 -14.23 -8.17
C THR A 118 -4.63 -12.88 -8.16
N ASN A 119 -5.85 -12.81 -7.62
CA ASN A 119 -6.58 -11.55 -7.47
C ASN A 119 -5.84 -10.51 -6.62
N THR A 120 -5.02 -10.95 -5.66
CA THR A 120 -4.21 -10.05 -4.83
C THR A 120 -3.00 -9.55 -5.60
N VAL A 121 -2.38 -10.38 -6.44
CA VAL A 121 -1.30 -9.97 -7.35
C VAL A 121 -1.81 -8.95 -8.37
N ASP A 122 -2.97 -9.19 -8.98
CA ASP A 122 -3.57 -8.24 -9.94
C ASP A 122 -3.83 -6.87 -9.29
N LYS A 123 -4.32 -6.85 -8.04
CA LYS A 123 -4.50 -5.61 -7.26
C LYS A 123 -3.17 -4.90 -6.95
N LEU A 124 -2.09 -5.66 -6.73
CA LEU A 124 -0.77 -5.07 -6.49
C LEU A 124 -0.21 -4.45 -7.77
N GLU A 125 -0.44 -5.06 -8.93
CA GLU A 125 -0.11 -4.49 -10.24
C GLU A 125 -0.88 -3.18 -10.50
N ASP A 126 -2.18 -3.15 -10.19
CA ASP A 126 -2.99 -1.92 -10.26
C ASP A 126 -2.46 -0.81 -9.34
N VAL A 127 -2.02 -1.16 -8.13
CA VAL A 127 -1.42 -0.21 -7.17
C VAL A 127 -0.06 0.29 -7.67
N GLU A 128 0.78 -0.57 -8.26
CA GLU A 128 2.05 -0.18 -8.88
C GLU A 128 1.84 0.82 -10.03
N ASN A 129 0.89 0.53 -10.91
CA ASN A 129 0.51 1.42 -12.02
C ASN A 129 -0.02 2.78 -11.52
N ALA A 130 -0.82 2.77 -10.46
CA ALA A 130 -1.29 4.00 -9.81
C ALA A 130 -0.12 4.79 -9.19
N LEU A 131 0.83 4.10 -8.54
CA LEU A 131 2.00 4.72 -7.93
C LEU A 131 2.95 5.32 -8.98
N ASP A 132 3.14 4.65 -10.12
CA ASP A 132 3.92 5.17 -11.24
C ASP A 132 3.27 6.41 -11.85
N THR A 133 1.94 6.39 -12.04
CA THR A 133 1.17 7.55 -12.50
C THR A 133 1.29 8.74 -11.53
N ILE A 134 1.22 8.49 -10.22
CA ILE A 134 1.40 9.51 -9.19
C ILE A 134 2.84 10.05 -9.21
N THR A 135 3.84 9.18 -9.35
CA THR A 135 5.25 9.59 -9.40
C THR A 135 5.52 10.44 -10.64
N GLN A 136 4.96 10.06 -11.79
CA GLN A 136 5.09 10.80 -13.04
C GLN A 136 4.39 12.16 -12.99
N THR A 137 3.24 12.26 -12.32
CA THR A 137 2.51 13.53 -12.13
C THR A 137 3.16 14.42 -11.07
N GLN A 138 3.63 13.88 -9.95
CA GLN A 138 4.35 14.65 -8.93
C GLN A 138 5.71 15.15 -9.42
N GLY A 139 6.46 14.34 -10.16
CA GLY A 139 7.72 14.74 -10.79
C GLY A 139 7.55 15.89 -11.80
N LYS A 140 6.46 15.87 -12.58
CA LYS A 140 6.08 16.99 -13.46
C LYS A 140 5.64 18.24 -12.68
N ASN A 141 4.96 18.09 -11.55
CA ASN A 141 4.48 19.23 -10.77
C ASN A 141 5.60 20.03 -10.12
N VAL A 142 6.70 19.40 -9.68
CA VAL A 142 7.85 20.13 -9.11
C VAL A 142 8.56 20.96 -10.17
N ALA A 143 8.78 20.41 -11.37
CA ALA A 143 9.35 21.16 -12.49
C ALA A 143 8.43 22.31 -12.94
N THR A 144 7.12 22.05 -13.07
CA THR A 144 6.13 23.08 -13.43
C THR A 144 6.04 24.18 -12.37
N PHE A 145 6.15 23.83 -11.08
CA PHE A 145 6.17 24.80 -9.98
C PHE A 145 7.45 25.65 -10.00
N ALA A 146 8.61 25.04 -10.25
CA ALA A 146 9.87 25.77 -10.41
C ALA A 146 9.79 26.77 -11.59
N ASP A 147 9.24 26.33 -12.72
CA ASP A 147 8.99 27.18 -13.90
C ASP A 147 8.02 28.32 -13.57
N GLN A 148 6.94 28.06 -12.84
CA GLN A 148 5.99 29.08 -12.40
C GLN A 148 6.61 30.11 -11.45
N VAL A 149 7.47 29.68 -10.53
CA VAL A 149 8.20 30.59 -9.64
C VAL A 149 9.18 31.45 -10.44
N GLU A 150 9.87 30.88 -11.44
CA GLU A 150 10.76 31.65 -12.31
C GLU A 150 10.00 32.66 -13.18
N GLN A 151 8.85 32.26 -13.76
CA GLN A 151 7.98 33.16 -14.50
C GLN A 151 7.44 34.29 -13.61
N ASN A 152 7.01 33.98 -12.38
CA ASN A 152 6.57 35.00 -11.42
C ASN A 152 7.70 35.98 -11.07
N LYS A 153 8.93 35.50 -10.88
CA LYS A 153 10.09 36.40 -10.68
C LYS A 153 10.31 37.34 -11.87
N LYS A 154 10.17 36.84 -13.10
CA LYS A 154 10.27 37.67 -14.31
C LYS A 154 9.15 38.71 -14.40
N ILE A 155 7.91 38.32 -14.08
CA ILE A 155 6.75 39.24 -14.04
C ILE A 155 6.96 40.32 -12.97
N LEU A 156 7.38 39.94 -11.76
CA LEU A 156 7.66 40.90 -10.69
C LEU A 156 8.77 41.89 -11.07
N ALA A 157 9.82 41.43 -11.75
CA ALA A 157 10.88 42.30 -12.25
C ALA A 157 10.34 43.31 -13.29
N GLN A 158 9.47 42.85 -14.21
CA GLN A 158 8.81 43.72 -15.18
C GLN A 158 7.85 44.72 -14.52
N MET A 159 7.08 44.29 -13.52
CA MET A 159 6.19 45.17 -12.75
C MET A 159 6.97 46.25 -12.01
N LYS A 160 8.10 45.89 -11.37
CA LYS A 160 8.99 46.86 -10.73
C LYS A 160 9.58 47.85 -11.73
N GLN A 161 9.95 47.39 -12.92
CA GLN A 161 10.42 48.28 -13.99
C GLN A 161 9.32 49.23 -14.48
N ASN A 162 8.09 48.74 -14.64
CA ASN A 162 6.94 49.56 -15.03
C ASN A 162 6.62 50.59 -13.95
N LEU A 163 6.61 50.20 -12.67
CA LEU A 163 6.41 51.11 -11.54
C LEU A 163 7.47 52.21 -11.52
N LYS A 164 8.76 51.86 -11.71
CA LYS A 164 9.85 52.83 -11.87
C LYS A 164 9.57 53.83 -12.98
N GLY A 165 9.12 53.35 -14.15
CA GLY A 165 8.76 54.20 -15.29
C GLY A 165 7.60 55.15 -14.97
N THR A 166 6.55 54.66 -14.32
CA THR A 166 5.39 55.47 -13.93
C THR A 166 5.76 56.53 -12.90
N VAL A 167 6.50 56.17 -11.85
CA VAL A 167 6.98 57.11 -10.83
C VAL A 167 7.89 58.17 -11.46
N MET A 168 8.82 57.75 -12.33
CA MET A 168 9.66 58.66 -13.10
C MET A 168 8.83 59.66 -13.91
N GLN A 169 7.87 59.19 -14.70
CA GLN A 169 7.03 60.06 -15.52
C GLN A 169 6.22 61.06 -14.68
N ASN A 170 5.72 60.63 -13.52
CA ASN A 170 5.03 61.50 -12.58
C ASN A 170 5.97 62.55 -11.99
N LEU A 171 7.19 62.17 -11.59
CA LEU A 171 8.21 63.10 -11.11
C LEU A 171 8.55 64.15 -12.18
N LEU A 172 8.78 63.72 -13.42
CA LEU A 172 9.04 64.62 -14.54
C LEU A 172 7.88 65.60 -14.76
N SER A 173 6.64 65.11 -14.70
CA SER A 173 5.45 65.95 -14.86
C SER A 173 5.34 67.00 -13.75
N VAL A 174 5.64 66.63 -12.51
CA VAL A 174 5.63 67.56 -11.36
C VAL A 174 6.74 68.61 -11.48
N ILE A 175 7.92 68.21 -11.95
CA ILE A 175 9.05 69.12 -12.17
C ILE A 175 8.71 70.11 -13.28
N MET A 176 8.24 69.63 -14.44
CA MET A 176 7.85 70.49 -15.55
C MET A 176 6.65 71.38 -15.23
N ALA A 177 5.72 70.95 -14.38
CA ALA A 177 4.59 71.77 -13.93
C ALA A 177 4.96 72.78 -12.83
N SER A 178 6.17 72.69 -12.28
CA SER A 178 6.68 73.66 -11.29
C SER A 178 7.45 74.80 -11.95
N ASP A 179 8.02 74.58 -13.14
CA ASP A 179 8.62 75.59 -14.02
C ASP A 179 7.53 76.39 -14.75
N ALA A 180 7.00 77.42 -14.09
CA ALA A 180 5.85 78.21 -14.59
C ALA A 180 6.26 79.30 -15.60
N ASP A 181 7.49 79.79 -15.53
CA ASP A 181 8.06 80.85 -16.35
C ASP A 181 9.02 80.35 -17.45
N GLN A 182 9.23 79.03 -17.53
CA GLN A 182 10.00 78.33 -18.57
C GLN A 182 11.47 78.75 -18.62
N ASP A 183 11.99 79.30 -17.52
CA ASP A 183 13.39 79.70 -17.44
C ASP A 183 14.32 78.50 -17.16
N ASN A 184 13.73 77.33 -16.90
CA ASN A 184 14.38 76.06 -16.56
C ASN A 184 15.31 76.17 -15.34
N ILE A 185 15.06 77.12 -14.43
CA ILE A 185 15.79 77.35 -13.19
C ILE A 185 14.85 77.08 -12.02
N VAL A 186 15.32 76.31 -11.05
CA VAL A 186 14.61 76.10 -9.79
C VAL A 186 15.27 76.94 -8.73
N ASP A 187 14.56 77.94 -8.25
CA ASP A 187 15.06 78.83 -7.21
C ASP A 187 15.10 78.13 -5.84
N PRO A 188 16.03 78.52 -4.94
CA PRO A 188 16.13 77.93 -3.61
C PRO A 188 14.83 77.98 -2.79
N GLU A 189 14.01 79.01 -3.02
CA GLU A 189 12.71 79.22 -2.35
C GLU A 189 11.62 78.27 -2.88
N GLU A 190 11.78 77.77 -4.10
CA GLU A 190 10.82 76.87 -4.77
C GLU A 190 11.04 75.40 -4.43
N ILE A 191 12.24 75.06 -3.93
CA ILE A 191 12.63 73.69 -3.54
C ILE A 191 11.64 73.10 -2.53
N ASP A 192 11.19 73.88 -1.55
CA ASP A 192 10.23 73.42 -0.54
C ASP A 192 8.85 73.10 -1.14
N THR A 193 8.45 73.86 -2.16
CA THR A 193 7.18 73.65 -2.86
C THR A 193 7.27 72.44 -3.78
N LEU A 194 8.39 72.30 -4.50
CA LEU A 194 8.68 71.14 -5.34
C LEU A 194 8.74 69.85 -4.51
N LEU A 195 9.44 69.87 -3.37
CA LEU A 195 9.59 68.73 -2.48
C LEU A 195 8.25 68.27 -1.90
N ARG A 196 7.37 69.22 -1.52
CA ARG A 196 5.99 68.91 -1.09
C ARG A 196 5.16 68.28 -2.20
N ARG A 197 5.30 68.75 -3.46
CA ARG A 197 4.61 68.17 -4.62
C ARG A 197 5.12 66.76 -4.94
N ILE A 198 6.43 66.57 -4.88
CA ILE A 198 7.09 65.26 -5.08
C ILE A 198 6.62 64.25 -4.02
N LYS A 199 6.56 64.65 -2.74
CA LYS A 199 6.01 63.82 -1.66
C LYS A 199 4.54 63.46 -1.83
N GLY A 200 3.80 64.23 -2.62
CA GLY A 200 2.41 63.94 -2.98
C GLY A 200 2.26 62.87 -4.06
N ILE A 201 3.35 62.44 -4.71
CA ILE A 201 3.33 61.37 -5.69
C ILE A 201 3.23 60.03 -4.94
N GLY A 202 2.19 59.25 -5.22
CA GLY A 202 2.04 57.92 -4.61
C GLY A 202 3.12 56.94 -5.09
N GLY A 203 3.59 56.08 -4.19
CA GLY A 203 4.56 55.01 -4.50
C GLY A 203 6.04 55.40 -4.36
N ILE A 204 6.33 56.56 -3.75
CA ILE A 204 7.69 57.06 -3.54
C ILE A 204 7.86 57.74 -2.18
N GLU A 205 8.90 57.34 -1.46
CA GLU A 205 9.39 58.01 -0.25
C GLU A 205 10.65 58.82 -0.61
N VAL A 206 10.72 60.06 -0.13
CA VAL A 206 11.80 61.00 -0.45
C VAL A 206 12.56 61.37 0.81
N HIS A 207 13.86 61.11 0.80
CA HIS A 207 14.77 61.57 1.85
C HIS A 207 15.12 63.04 1.61
N GLU A 208 14.39 63.94 2.26
CA GLU A 208 14.54 65.38 2.10
C GLU A 208 15.97 65.86 2.32
N ASP A 209 16.64 65.36 3.36
CA ASP A 209 18.00 65.78 3.71
C ASP A 209 18.99 65.48 2.57
N ARG A 210 18.89 64.28 1.98
CA ARG A 210 19.72 63.84 0.86
C ARG A 210 19.38 64.58 -0.43
N PHE A 211 18.09 64.82 -0.66
CA PHE A 211 17.63 65.62 -1.81
C PHE A 211 18.22 67.03 -1.75
N ARG A 212 18.14 67.71 -0.59
CA ARG A 212 18.68 69.06 -0.40
C ARG A 212 20.20 69.12 -0.45
N GLN A 213 20.88 68.07 0.02
CA GLN A 213 22.34 67.97 -0.06
C GLN A 213 22.82 67.79 -1.51
N THR A 214 22.01 67.14 -2.34
CA THR A 214 22.35 66.87 -3.76
C THR A 214 21.86 67.97 -4.69
N PHE A 215 20.78 68.66 -4.32
CA PHE A 215 20.16 69.72 -5.12
C PHE A 215 19.79 70.92 -4.24
N SER A 216 20.56 72.00 -4.39
CA SER A 216 20.37 73.27 -3.67
C SER A 216 19.78 74.38 -4.56
N GLY A 217 19.17 74.01 -5.68
CA GLY A 217 18.68 74.94 -6.71
C GLY A 217 19.58 74.98 -7.94
N GLY A 218 19.02 75.45 -9.06
CA GLY A 218 19.71 75.51 -10.35
C GLY A 218 18.89 74.89 -11.50
N ASN A 219 19.56 74.51 -12.58
CA ASN A 219 18.88 74.08 -13.81
C ASN A 219 18.09 72.77 -13.62
N VAL A 220 16.90 72.68 -14.24
CA VAL A 220 16.09 71.45 -14.37
C VAL A 220 16.93 70.24 -14.84
N SER A 221 17.96 70.45 -15.67
CA SER A 221 18.90 69.40 -16.11
C SER A 221 19.70 68.78 -14.95
N SER A 222 20.06 69.57 -13.94
CA SER A 222 20.72 69.07 -12.73
C SER A 222 19.74 68.26 -11.88
N LEU A 223 18.48 68.70 -11.80
CA LEU A 223 17.42 67.98 -11.12
C LEU A 223 17.08 66.64 -11.82
N MET A 224 17.08 66.61 -13.15
CA MET A 224 16.95 65.38 -13.94
C MET A 224 18.04 64.36 -13.60
N SER A 225 19.26 64.83 -13.35
CA SER A 225 20.38 63.96 -12.94
C SER A 225 20.11 63.33 -11.57
N VAL A 226 19.53 64.10 -10.65
CA VAL A 226 19.09 63.65 -9.32
C VAL A 226 17.94 62.64 -9.42
N VAL A 227 16.95 62.90 -10.28
CA VAL A 227 15.83 61.97 -10.51
C VAL A 227 16.29 60.68 -11.21
N SER A 228 17.32 60.73 -12.06
CA SER A 228 17.92 59.54 -12.68
C SER A 228 18.50 58.55 -11.67
N ASN A 229 18.80 59.00 -10.45
CA ASN A 229 19.21 58.15 -9.33
C ASN A 229 18.19 57.02 -9.06
N LEU A 230 16.89 57.26 -9.33
CA LEU A 230 15.81 56.28 -9.16
C LEU A 230 15.91 55.09 -10.15
N LEU A 231 16.56 55.30 -11.30
CA LEU A 231 16.81 54.25 -12.31
C LEU A 231 18.07 53.45 -12.02
N ARG A 232 18.95 53.95 -11.15
CA ARG A 232 20.22 53.30 -10.82
C ARG A 232 19.99 52.19 -9.81
N THR A 233 20.46 50.98 -10.12
CA THR A 233 20.40 49.80 -9.23
C THR A 233 21.70 49.57 -8.47
N ASP A 234 22.72 50.40 -8.72
CA ASP A 234 24.07 50.33 -8.17
C ASP A 234 24.32 51.28 -6.99
N VAL A 235 23.32 52.05 -6.57
CA VAL A 235 23.45 53.04 -5.49
C VAL A 235 23.16 52.38 -4.14
N PRO A 236 24.10 52.43 -3.17
CA PRO A 236 23.88 51.95 -1.81
C PRO A 236 22.61 52.54 -1.20
N GLU A 237 21.87 51.79 -0.37
CA GLU A 237 20.64 52.29 0.30
C GLU A 237 20.87 53.58 1.10
N GLU A 238 22.10 53.77 1.58
CA GLU A 238 22.55 54.96 2.31
C GLU A 238 22.65 56.24 1.45
N GLU A 239 22.68 56.11 0.13
CA GLU A 239 22.81 57.21 -0.83
C GLU A 239 21.56 57.40 -1.70
N GLN A 240 20.56 56.52 -1.58
CA GLN A 240 19.31 56.63 -2.32
C GLN A 240 18.52 57.87 -1.87
N ILE A 241 18.14 58.71 -2.82
CA ILE A 241 17.33 59.92 -2.55
C ILE A 241 15.83 59.58 -2.60
N PHE A 242 15.48 58.59 -3.42
CA PHE A 242 14.13 58.14 -3.67
C PHE A 242 14.02 56.63 -3.43
N VAL A 243 13.06 56.22 -2.62
CA VAL A 243 12.77 54.81 -2.34
C VAL A 243 11.37 54.50 -2.85
N LEU A 244 11.22 53.39 -3.58
CA LEU A 244 9.90 52.92 -4.04
C LEU A 244 9.23 52.16 -2.91
N VAL A 245 8.01 52.56 -2.58
CA VAL A 245 7.19 51.91 -1.55
C VAL A 245 6.10 51.12 -2.27
N ASP A 246 6.02 49.82 -2.00
CA ASP A 246 4.99 48.91 -2.53
C ASP A 246 3.59 49.26 -2.01
#